data_AF-A0A2A5BAE3-F1
#
_entry.id   AF-A0A2A5BAE3-F1
#
_cell.length_a   1.000
_cell.length_b   1.000
_cell.length_c   1.000
_cell.angle_alpha   90.00
_cell.angle_beta   90.00
_cell.angle_gamma   90.00
#
_symmetry.space_group_name_H-M   'P 1'
#
loop_
_entity.id
_entity.type
_entity.pdbx_description
1 polymer ?
#
loop_
_entity_poly.entity_id
_entity_poly.type
_entity_poly.pdbx_seq_one_letter_code
_entity_poly.pdbx_strand_id
1 'polypeptide(L)'
;MSVDFNPFLERGYRSPAYFCDREEETQLLIDYIKNRTNVTLFAFRRLGKTGLIKHCFYKLKKEKNLICIYVDIFDTTSKAEFINKLATAIYATFPPKNKLGKKVWQAIQSFRPVITFDELTGLPSVTLLLHNPNSKPIP
;
A
#
# COMPACT_ATOMS: atom_id res chain seq x y z
N MET A 1 -22.44 -30.86 -5.32
CA MET A 1 -22.76 -29.83 -4.30
C MET A 1 -22.66 -28.47 -4.98
N SER A 2 -23.79 -27.80 -5.20
CA SER A 2 -23.79 -26.39 -5.57
C SER A 2 -23.28 -25.61 -4.38
N VAL A 3 -22.15 -24.93 -4.53
CA VAL A 3 -21.66 -24.00 -3.51
C VAL A 3 -22.65 -22.84 -3.48
N ASP A 4 -23.38 -22.68 -2.38
CA ASP A 4 -24.24 -21.52 -2.17
C ASP A 4 -23.40 -20.26 -2.31
N PHE A 5 -23.65 -19.48 -3.35
CA PHE A 5 -22.92 -18.26 -3.65
C PHE A 5 -23.49 -17.13 -2.81
N ASN A 6 -22.75 -16.67 -1.80
CA ASN A 6 -23.09 -15.46 -1.06
C ASN A 6 -22.83 -14.22 -1.94
N PRO A 7 -23.87 -13.46 -2.34
CA PRO A 7 -23.69 -12.28 -3.17
C PRO A 7 -23.14 -11.07 -2.39
N PHE A 8 -23.15 -11.12 -1.05
CA PHE A 8 -22.72 -10.02 -0.19
C PHE A 8 -21.22 -10.08 0.11
N LEU A 9 -20.59 -8.90 0.07
CA LEU A 9 -19.22 -8.74 0.53
C LEU A 9 -19.19 -8.68 2.05
N GLU A 10 -18.61 -9.70 2.68
CA GLU A 10 -18.42 -9.70 4.13
C GLU A 10 -17.41 -8.64 4.58
N ARG A 11 -16.34 -8.40 3.81
CA ARG A 11 -15.27 -7.44 4.16
C ARG A 11 -14.59 -6.81 2.94
N GLY A 12 -14.22 -5.55 3.09
CA GLY A 12 -13.28 -4.86 2.21
C GLY A 12 -13.89 -4.29 0.93
N TYR A 13 -13.01 -4.00 -0.03
CA TYR A 13 -13.36 -3.47 -1.35
C TYR A 13 -13.06 -4.54 -2.41
N ARG A 14 -14.00 -4.80 -3.32
CA ARG A 14 -13.84 -5.78 -4.42
C ARG A 14 -13.80 -5.15 -5.80
N SER A 15 -14.82 -4.37 -6.14
CA SER A 15 -14.92 -3.68 -7.44
C SER A 15 -15.91 -2.52 -7.35
N PRO A 16 -15.95 -1.65 -8.37
CA PRO A 16 -16.93 -0.55 -8.42
C PRO A 16 -18.38 -1.01 -8.28
N ALA A 17 -18.73 -2.19 -8.80
CA ALA A 17 -20.08 -2.73 -8.73
C ALA A 17 -20.59 -2.97 -7.30
N TYR A 18 -19.69 -3.03 -6.32
CA TYR A 18 -20.01 -3.20 -4.90
C TYR A 18 -19.62 -1.97 -4.05
N PHE A 19 -19.40 -0.82 -4.69
CA PHE A 19 -19.09 0.43 -4.00
C PHE A 19 -20.13 1.48 -4.39
N CYS A 20 -21.00 1.82 -3.45
CA CYS A 20 -22.07 2.79 -3.65
C CYS A 20 -21.74 4.14 -3.00
N ASP A 21 -22.52 5.15 -3.38
CA ASP A 21 -22.70 6.41 -2.65
C ASP A 21 -21.40 7.09 -2.17
N ARG A 22 -20.53 7.50 -3.09
CA ARG A 22 -19.39 8.42 -2.83
C ARG A 22 -18.83 9.00 -4.15
N GLU A 23 -19.69 9.27 -5.14
CA GLU A 23 -19.19 9.70 -6.47
C GLU A 23 -18.51 11.06 -6.40
N GLU A 24 -19.08 12.01 -5.64
CA GLU A 24 -18.50 13.35 -5.45
C GLU A 24 -17.16 13.29 -4.72
N GLU A 25 -17.07 12.58 -3.59
CA GLU A 25 -15.81 12.46 -2.85
C GLU A 25 -14.75 11.68 -3.63
N THR A 26 -15.18 10.68 -4.41
CA THR A 26 -14.28 9.95 -5.33
C THR A 26 -13.70 10.91 -6.37
N GLN A 27 -14.56 11.71 -7.00
CA GLN A 27 -14.12 12.66 -8.02
C GLN A 27 -13.18 13.71 -7.43
N LEU A 28 -13.53 14.27 -6.27
CA LEU A 28 -12.72 15.25 -5.55
C LEU A 28 -11.32 14.70 -5.20
N LEU A 29 -11.25 13.45 -4.71
CA LEU A 29 -9.96 12.81 -4.41
C LEU A 29 -9.13 12.57 -5.68
N ILE A 30 -9.77 12.15 -6.78
CA ILE A 30 -9.09 11.98 -8.06
C ILE A 30 -8.50 13.30 -8.54
N ASP A 31 -9.23 14.40 -8.41
CA ASP A 31 -8.77 15.73 -8.82
C ASP A 31 -7.60 16.20 -7.96
N TYR A 32 -7.65 16.00 -6.64
CA TYR A 32 -6.49 16.27 -5.77
C TYR A 32 -5.26 15.44 -6.15
N ILE A 33 -5.42 14.15 -6.47
CA ILE A 33 -4.32 13.29 -6.90
C ILE A 33 -3.71 13.80 -8.22
N LYS A 34 -4.55 14.15 -9.20
CA LYS A 34 -4.10 14.69 -10.49
C LYS A 34 -3.36 16.03 -10.31
N ASN A 35 -3.79 16.83 -9.35
CA ASN A 35 -3.16 18.10 -8.97
C ASN A 35 -1.98 17.94 -8.00
N ARG A 36 -1.52 16.72 -7.72
CA ARG A 36 -0.38 16.42 -6.81
C ARG A 36 -0.54 17.05 -5.42
N THR A 37 -1.79 17.13 -4.94
CA THR A 37 -2.14 17.74 -3.66
C THR A 37 -2.10 16.68 -2.55
N ASN A 38 -1.49 17.02 -1.41
CA ASN A 38 -1.52 16.18 -0.22
C ASN A 38 -2.89 16.27 0.44
N VAL A 39 -3.52 15.12 0.73
CA VAL A 39 -4.88 15.06 1.29
C VAL A 39 -4.89 14.25 2.59
N THR A 40 -5.55 14.81 3.60
CA THR A 40 -5.88 14.10 4.84
C THR A 40 -7.39 13.83 4.88
N LEU A 41 -7.80 12.56 4.96
CA LEU A 41 -9.21 12.19 5.08
C LEU A 41 -9.61 11.99 6.55
N PHE A 42 -10.49 12.85 7.06
CA PHE A 42 -11.01 12.74 8.42
C PHE A 42 -12.49 12.34 8.43
N ALA A 43 -12.84 11.31 9.22
CA ALA A 43 -14.23 10.90 9.47
C ALA A 43 -14.29 9.91 10.66
N PHE A 44 -15.47 9.55 11.14
CA PHE A 44 -15.64 8.47 12.14
C PHE A 44 -15.16 7.08 11.65
N ARG A 45 -14.85 6.18 12.59
CA ARG A 45 -14.43 4.79 12.30
C ARG A 45 -15.53 4.04 11.56
N ARG A 46 -15.15 3.13 10.65
CA ARG A 46 -16.05 2.29 9.83
C ARG A 46 -16.89 3.04 8.76
N LEU A 47 -16.68 4.33 8.53
CA LEU A 47 -17.31 5.08 7.42
C LEU A 47 -16.74 4.78 6.02
N GLY A 48 -16.03 3.67 5.83
CA GLY A 48 -15.59 3.24 4.49
C GLY A 48 -14.43 4.03 3.86
N LYS A 49 -13.66 4.83 4.62
CA LYS A 49 -12.51 5.60 4.11
C LYS A 49 -11.50 4.74 3.32
N THR A 50 -11.13 3.58 3.84
CA THR A 50 -10.25 2.64 3.13
C THR A 50 -10.87 2.12 1.83
N GLY A 51 -12.19 1.91 1.82
CA GLY A 51 -12.93 1.53 0.62
C GLY A 51 -12.90 2.64 -0.44
N LEU A 52 -13.09 3.89 -0.04
CA LEU A 52 -13.01 5.06 -0.91
C LEU A 52 -11.62 5.21 -1.55
N ILE A 53 -10.54 5.07 -0.78
CA ILE A 53 -9.17 5.11 -1.32
C ILE A 53 -8.95 3.98 -2.34
N LYS A 54 -9.36 2.75 -2.00
CA LYS A 54 -9.24 1.59 -2.90
C LYS A 54 -10.08 1.77 -4.17
N HIS A 55 -11.25 2.40 -4.07
CA HIS A 55 -12.08 2.73 -5.22
C HIS A 55 -11.42 3.77 -6.13
N CYS A 56 -10.83 4.83 -5.57
CA CYS A 56 -10.04 5.80 -6.32
C CYS A 56 -8.86 5.12 -7.04
N PHE A 57 -8.13 4.24 -6.35
CA PHE A 57 -7.01 3.49 -6.92
C PHE A 57 -7.47 2.59 -8.07
N TYR A 58 -8.64 1.97 -7.96
CA TYR A 58 -9.22 1.19 -9.05
C TYR A 58 -9.49 2.06 -10.28
N LYS A 59 -10.14 3.22 -10.12
CA LYS A 59 -10.43 4.15 -11.22
C LYS A 59 -9.12 4.67 -11.88
N LEU A 60 -8.09 4.93 -11.08
CA LEU A 60 -6.78 5.42 -11.54
C LEU A 60 -5.87 4.33 -12.14
N LYS A 61 -6.20 3.04 -12.03
CA LYS A 61 -5.36 1.94 -12.52
C LYS A 61 -5.06 2.01 -14.03
N LYS A 62 -5.91 2.66 -14.81
CA LYS A 62 -5.75 2.82 -16.27
C LYS A 62 -4.78 3.96 -16.64
N GLU A 63 -4.45 4.83 -15.70
CA GLU A 63 -3.58 5.98 -15.94
C GLU A 63 -2.12 5.54 -16.03
N LYS A 64 -1.52 5.65 -17.22
CA LYS A 64 -0.15 5.14 -17.48
C LYS A 64 0.95 5.84 -16.68
N ASN A 65 0.67 7.06 -16.21
CA ASN A 65 1.65 7.93 -15.53
C ASN A 65 1.44 7.97 -14.01
N LEU A 66 0.56 7.14 -13.46
CA LEU A 66 0.25 7.10 -12.03
C LEU A 66 0.46 5.68 -11.49
N ILE A 67 1.05 5.61 -10.30
CA ILE A 67 1.23 4.36 -9.56
C ILE A 67 0.63 4.57 -8.19
N CYS A 68 -0.34 3.73 -7.83
CA CYS A 68 -1.01 3.79 -6.54
C CYS A 68 -0.43 2.73 -5.61
N ILE A 69 0.12 3.15 -4.47
CA ILE A 69 0.68 2.28 -3.43
C ILE A 69 -0.15 2.49 -2.16
N TYR A 70 -0.65 1.40 -1.58
CA TYR A 70 -1.40 1.42 -0.33
C TYR A 70 -0.53 0.83 0.78
N VAL A 71 -0.44 1.52 1.91
CA VAL A 71 0.28 1.07 3.11
C VAL A 71 -0.63 1.27 4.32
N ASP A 72 -0.97 0.19 5.00
CA ASP A 72 -1.64 0.25 6.30
C ASP A 72 -0.57 0.28 7.39
N ILE A 73 -0.54 1.34 8.20
CA ILE A 73 0.48 1.56 9.23
C ILE A 73 -0.07 1.40 10.65
N PHE A 74 -1.33 0.94 10.80
CA PHE A 74 -2.00 0.90 12.10
C PHE A 74 -1.30 0.00 13.14
N ASP A 75 -0.69 -1.09 12.68
CA ASP A 75 0.06 -2.05 13.50
C ASP A 75 1.53 -1.66 13.70
N THR A 76 2.01 -0.57 13.09
CA THR A 76 3.42 -0.19 13.20
C THR A 76 3.69 0.53 14.51
N THR A 77 4.65 0.03 15.27
CA THR A 77 5.02 0.53 16.61
C THR A 77 6.36 1.24 16.65
N SER A 78 7.15 1.14 15.58
CA SER A 78 8.47 1.76 15.47
C SER A 78 8.74 2.34 14.08
N LYS A 79 9.69 3.27 14.02
CA LYS A 79 10.19 3.84 12.75
C LYS A 79 10.72 2.74 11.82
N ALA A 80 11.42 1.75 12.37
CA ALA A 80 11.96 0.64 11.59
C ALA A 80 10.85 -0.21 10.96
N GLU A 81 9.80 -0.51 11.73
CA GLU A 81 8.65 -1.27 11.25
C GLU A 81 7.88 -0.53 10.16
N PHE A 82 7.65 0.78 10.33
CA PHE A 82 7.06 1.63 9.29
C PHE A 82 7.90 1.60 8.00
N ILE A 83 9.22 1.75 8.11
CA ILE A 83 10.14 1.73 6.97
C ILE A 83 10.09 0.38 6.25
N ASN A 84 10.10 -0.74 6.98
CA ASN A 84 10.00 -2.09 6.42
C ASN A 84 8.68 -2.30 5.67
N LYS A 85 7.57 -1.84 6.26
CA LYS A 85 6.24 -1.99 5.67
C LYS A 85 6.09 -1.16 4.40
N LEU A 86 6.61 0.06 4.41
CA LEU A 86 6.66 0.92 3.23
C LEU A 86 7.55 0.32 2.13
N ALA A 87 8.75 -0.15 2.47
CA ALA A 87 9.67 -0.78 1.51
C ALA A 87 9.05 -2.03 0.88
N THR A 88 8.36 -2.85 1.68
CA THR A 88 7.65 -4.05 1.22
C THR A 88 6.53 -3.69 0.24
N ALA A 89 5.73 -2.68 0.55
CA ALA A 89 4.64 -2.23 -0.35
C ALA A 89 5.17 -1.67 -1.68
N ILE A 90 6.27 -0.91 -1.63
CA ILE A 90 6.97 -0.43 -2.82
C ILE A 90 7.50 -1.62 -3.64
N TYR A 91 8.14 -2.59 -3.00
CA TYR A 91 8.68 -3.78 -3.66
C TYR A 91 7.58 -4.58 -4.37
N ALA A 92 6.46 -4.82 -3.70
CA ALA A 92 5.33 -5.53 -4.30
C ALA A 92 4.75 -4.82 -5.54
N THR A 93 4.82 -3.48 -5.58
CA THR A 93 4.31 -2.67 -6.70
C THR A 93 5.30 -2.62 -7.86
N PHE A 94 6.61 -2.71 -7.60
CA PHE A 94 7.67 -2.63 -8.60
C PHE A 94 8.42 -3.95 -8.78
N PRO A 95 7.82 -4.96 -9.45
CA PRO A 95 8.54 -6.19 -9.71
C PRO A 95 9.80 -5.92 -10.56
N PRO A 96 10.93 -6.60 -10.27
CA PRO A 96 12.25 -6.31 -10.83
C PRO A 96 12.38 -6.48 -12.36
N LYS A 97 11.32 -6.91 -13.04
CA LYS A 97 11.26 -7.10 -14.49
C LYS A 97 11.18 -5.77 -15.27
N ASN A 98 10.80 -4.65 -14.64
CA ASN A 98 10.65 -3.36 -15.31
C ASN A 98 11.81 -2.38 -15.03
N LYS A 99 12.17 -1.51 -16.00
CA LYS A 99 13.25 -0.50 -15.88
C LYS A 99 13.10 0.40 -14.64
N LEU A 100 11.86 0.77 -14.30
CA LEU A 100 11.56 1.58 -13.12
C LEU A 100 11.82 0.80 -11.82
N GLY A 101 11.45 -0.48 -11.80
CA GLY A 101 11.71 -1.38 -10.67
C GLY A 101 13.20 -1.57 -10.40
N LYS A 102 14.05 -1.62 -11.45
CA LYS A 102 15.50 -1.65 -11.29
C LYS A 102 16.05 -0.40 -10.59
N LYS A 103 15.56 0.80 -10.92
CA LYS A 103 15.98 2.06 -10.27
C LYS A 103 15.52 2.13 -8.82
N VAL A 104 14.27 1.77 -8.57
CA VAL A 104 13.72 1.66 -7.21
C VAL A 104 14.55 0.65 -6.40
N TRP A 105 14.91 -0.48 -7.01
CA TRP A 105 15.75 -1.49 -6.38
C TRP A 105 17.15 -0.97 -6.05
N GLN A 106 17.80 -0.24 -6.96
CA GLN A 106 19.09 0.40 -6.67
C GLN A 106 19.01 1.36 -5.48
N ALA A 107 17.91 2.11 -5.35
CA ALA A 107 17.68 3.00 -4.21
C ALA A 107 17.38 2.22 -2.91
N ILE A 108 16.69 1.08 -2.97
CA ILE A 108 16.44 0.23 -1.80
C ILE A 108 17.71 -0.51 -1.37
N GLN A 109 18.55 -0.94 -2.33
CA GLN A 109 19.81 -1.65 -2.07
C GLN A 109 20.80 -0.84 -1.23
N SER A 110 20.78 0.50 -1.28
CA SER A 110 21.63 1.32 -0.40
C SER A 110 21.31 1.13 1.08
N PHE A 111 20.12 0.62 1.42
CA PHE A 111 19.69 0.33 2.78
C PHE A 111 19.95 -1.13 3.22
N ARG A 112 20.64 -1.94 2.41
CA ARG A 112 20.96 -3.36 2.68
C ARG A 112 19.74 -4.17 3.18
N PRO A 113 18.68 -4.29 2.36
CA PRO A 113 17.51 -5.10 2.71
C PRO A 113 17.87 -6.57 2.87
N VAL A 114 17.35 -7.18 3.93
CA VAL A 114 17.16 -8.63 4.03
C VAL A 114 15.77 -8.93 3.46
N ILE A 115 15.74 -9.61 2.32
CA ILE A 115 14.49 -10.10 1.73
C ILE A 115 14.19 -11.46 2.34
N THR A 116 13.07 -11.57 3.04
CA THR A 116 12.50 -12.84 3.47
C THR A 116 11.22 -13.11 2.68
N PHE A 117 10.85 -14.37 2.56
CA PHE A 117 9.53 -14.74 2.05
C PHE A 117 8.71 -15.21 3.23
N ASP A 118 7.53 -14.65 3.40
CA ASP A 118 6.60 -15.12 4.42
C ASP A 118 6.07 -16.50 4.03
N GLU A 119 6.30 -17.50 4.89
CA GLU A 119 5.93 -18.89 4.66
C GLU A 119 4.41 -19.10 4.54
N LEU A 120 3.61 -18.24 5.16
CA LEU A 120 2.14 -18.35 5.15
C LEU A 120 1.51 -17.66 3.94
N THR A 121 2.10 -16.55 3.48
CA THR A 121 1.51 -15.73 2.40
C THR A 121 2.23 -15.88 1.06
N GLY A 122 3.45 -16.42 1.05
CA GLY A 122 4.33 -16.49 -0.13
C GLY A 122 4.78 -15.11 -0.62
N LEU A 123 4.44 -14.04 0.11
CA LEU A 123 4.77 -12.68 -0.28
C LEU A 123 6.18 -12.32 0.19
N PRO A 124 6.93 -11.59 -0.64
CA PRO A 124 8.24 -11.09 -0.27
C PRO A 124 8.09 -9.99 0.79
N SER A 125 8.76 -10.15 1.93
CA SER A 125 8.89 -9.17 2.99
C SER A 125 10.29 -8.57 2.96
N VAL A 126 10.38 -7.24 3.04
CA VAL A 126 11.64 -6.50 3.01
C VAL A 126 11.94 -5.96 4.40
N THR A 127 12.99 -6.47 5.03
CA THR A 127 13.49 -5.97 6.31
C THR A 127 14.75 -5.15 6.09
N LEU A 128 14.73 -3.88 6.46
CA LEU A 128 15.89 -3.00 6.40
C LEU A 128 16.62 -3.05 7.75
N LEU A 129 17.88 -3.49 7.72
CA LEU A 129 18.77 -3.42 8.87
C LEU A 129 19.25 -1.97 9.01
N LEU A 130 18.48 -1.15 9.73
CA LEU A 130 18.90 0.19 10.11
C LEU A 130 19.96 0.06 11.22
N HIS A 131 21.22 -0.19 10.85
CA HIS A 131 22.32 -0.04 11.78
C HIS A 131 22.41 1.43 12.18
N ASN A 132 22.20 1.72 13.46
CA ASN A 132 22.45 3.05 14.00
C ASN A 132 23.96 3.17 14.24
N PRO A 133 24.72 3.96 13.45
CA PRO A 133 26.17 4.07 13.63
C PRO A 133 26.57 4.71 14.97
N ASN A 134 25.62 5.18 15.79
CA ASN A 134 25.86 5.85 17.07
C ASN A 134 25.35 5.10 18.31
N SER A 135 24.85 3.86 18.22
CA SER A 135 24.57 3.09 19.43
C SER A 135 25.86 2.46 19.95
N LYS A 136 26.46 3.08 20.97
CA LYS A 136 27.52 2.45 21.78
C LYS A 136 27.06 1.03 22.18
N PRO A 137 27.93 0.01 22.08
CA PRO A 137 27.62 -1.29 22.66
C PRO A 137 27.35 -1.10 24.16
N ILE A 138 26.20 -1.59 24.61
CA ILE A 138 25.84 -1.63 26.03
C ILE A 138 26.75 -2.70 26.67
N PRO A 139 27.39 -2.39 27.82
CA PRO A 139 28.29 -3.32 28.51
C PRO A 139 27.59 -4.60 28.99
#